data_AF-A0A5C6ZD12-F1
#
_entry.id   AF-A0A5C6ZD12-F1
#
_cell.length_a   1.000
_cell.length_b   1.000
_cell.length_c   1.000
_cell.angle_alpha   90.00
_cell.angle_beta   90.00
_cell.angle_gamma   90.00
#
_symmetry.space_group_name_H-M   'P 1'
#
loop_
_entity.id
_entity.type
_entity.pdbx_description
1 polymer ?
#
loop_
_entity_poly.entity_id
_entity_poly.type
_entity_poly.pdbx_seq_one_letter_code
_entity_poly.pdbx_strand_id
1 'polypeptide(L)'
;MRPYITVLKEGEHLREDLVKEIEFLDKEYPKIKIDFVKLDGEFSPEFIEELSKKWNIPVNFMFIGAPGVDCPYRIEELGGVRLII
;
A
#
# COMPACT_ATOMS: atom_id res chain seq x y z
N MET A 1 11.80 -6.58 4.78
CA MET A 1 10.46 -6.18 5.22
C MET A 1 9.76 -5.62 4.00
N ARG A 2 8.58 -6.11 3.62
CA ARG A 2 7.83 -5.61 2.45
C ARG A 2 6.53 -5.02 2.97
N PRO A 3 6.43 -3.68 3.12
CA PRO A 3 5.22 -3.07 3.65
C PRO A 3 4.11 -3.14 2.60
N TYR A 4 2.92 -3.52 3.05
CA TYR A 4 1.67 -3.34 2.32
C TYR A 4 0.97 -2.10 2.90
N ILE A 5 0.86 -1.06 2.08
CA ILE A 5 0.31 0.22 2.47
C ILE A 5 -1.03 0.36 1.78
N THR A 6 -2.04 0.81 2.50
CA THR A 6 -3.32 1.19 1.89
C THR A 6 -3.66 2.60 2.29
N VAL A 7 -4.05 3.39 1.29
CA VAL A 7 -4.41 4.80 1.47
C VAL A 7 -5.91 4.89 1.31
N LEU A 8 -6.60 5.34 2.37
CA LEU A 8 -8.05 5.54 2.34
C LEU A 8 -8.35 7.03 2.20
N LYS A 9 -9.29 7.35 1.30
CA LYS A 9 -9.89 8.69 1.24
C LYS A 9 -10.85 8.88 2.41
N GLU A 10 -11.12 10.14 2.73
CA GLU A 10 -12.09 10.50 3.77
C GLU A 10 -13.48 9.95 3.41
N GLY A 11 -13.99 9.00 4.21
CA GLY A 11 -15.26 8.29 3.97
C GLY A 11 -15.13 6.91 3.33
N GLU A 12 -13.94 6.48 2.90
CA GLU A 12 -13.70 5.09 2.50
C GLU A 12 -13.46 4.20 3.71
N HIS A 13 -14.21 3.10 3.79
CA HIS A 13 -14.02 2.08 4.80
C HIS A 13 -13.07 1.01 4.26
N LEU A 14 -12.06 0.67 5.07
CA LEU A 14 -11.25 -0.50 4.81
C LEU A 14 -12.18 -1.71 4.75
N ARG A 15 -12.00 -2.57 3.74
CA ARG A 15 -12.72 -3.84 3.69
C ARG A 15 -12.39 -4.65 4.96
N GLU A 16 -13.41 -4.99 5.74
CA GLU A 16 -13.25 -5.60 7.07
C GLU A 16 -12.57 -6.99 7.03
N ASP A 17 -12.67 -7.65 5.87
CA ASP A 17 -12.03 -8.90 5.51
C ASP A 17 -10.54 -8.76 5.20
N LEU A 18 -10.07 -7.61 4.70
CA LEU A 18 -8.67 -7.43 4.28
C LEU A 18 -7.68 -7.69 5.43
N VAL A 19 -8.01 -7.23 6.63
CA VAL A 19 -7.16 -7.47 7.82
C VAL A 19 -7.08 -8.96 8.12
N LYS A 20 -8.21 -9.67 8.06
CA LYS A 20 -8.28 -11.12 8.30
C LYS A 20 -7.53 -11.91 7.24
N GLU A 21 -7.58 -11.47 5.98
CA GLU A 21 -6.83 -12.08 4.88
C GLU A 21 -5.32 -11.91 5.07
N ILE A 22 -4.87 -10.72 5.50
CA ILE A 22 -3.45 -10.47 5.80
C ILE A 22 -2.99 -11.32 6.98
N GLU A 23 -3.77 -11.39 8.07
CA GLU A 23 -3.46 -12.24 9.22
C GLU A 23 -3.40 -13.73 8.84
N PHE A 24 -4.29 -14.17 7.95
CA PHE A 24 -4.26 -15.53 7.41
C PHE A 24 -2.98 -15.80 6.60
N LEU A 25 -2.59 -14.87 5.73
CA LEU A 25 -1.37 -14.98 4.94
C LEU A 25 -0.10 -15.01 5.80
N ASP A 26 -0.03 -14.18 6.85
CA ASP A 26 1.10 -14.17 7.79
C ASP A 26 1.23 -15.53 8.52
N LYS A 27 0.10 -16.17 8.84
CA LYS A 27 0.07 -17.49 9.47
C LYS A 27 0.52 -18.61 8.52
N GLU A 28 0.03 -18.61 7.29
CA GLU A 28 0.35 -19.65 6.30
C GLU A 28 1.78 -19.48 5.74
N TYR A 29 2.27 -18.23 5.67
CA TYR A 29 3.58 -17.88 5.12
C TYR A 29 4.47 -17.12 6.12
N PRO A 30 4.90 -17.73 7.23
CA PRO A 30 5.66 -17.05 8.31
C PRO A 30 7.04 -16.53 7.87
N LYS A 31 7.52 -16.89 6.67
CA LYS A 31 8.75 -16.37 6.06
C LYS A 31 8.54 -15.06 5.31
N ILE A 32 7.30 -14.72 4.99
CA ILE A 32 6.90 -13.47 4.34
C ILE A 32 6.33 -12.58 5.45
N LYS A 33 7.03 -11.49 5.79
CA LYS A 33 6.50 -10.49 6.73
C LYS A 33 5.81 -9.39 5.94
N ILE A 34 4.50 -9.25 6.13
CA ILE A 34 3.69 -8.19 5.55
C ILE A 34 3.36 -7.18 6.65
N ASP A 35 3.86 -5.96 6.51
CA ASP A 35 3.50 -4.88 7.43
C ASP A 35 2.35 -4.08 6.85
N PHE A 36 1.16 -4.25 7.42
CA PHE A 36 -0.03 -3.51 7.03
C PHE A 36 -0.03 -2.11 7.63
N VAL A 37 0.02 -1.09 6.79
CA VAL A 37 -0.07 0.32 7.21
C VAL A 37 -1.28 0.97 6.56
N LYS A 38 -2.24 1.39 7.39
CA LYS A 38 -3.36 2.24 6.97
C LYS A 38 -2.96 3.70 7.13
N LEU A 39 -3.11 4.48 6.07
CA LEU A 39 -2.93 5.92 6.08
C LEU A 39 -4.19 6.60 5.54
N ASP A 40 -4.64 7.63 6.25
CA ASP A 40 -5.72 8.51 5.78
C ASP A 40 -5.08 9.65 4.98
N GLY A 41 -5.48 9.83 3.72
CA GLY A 41 -4.88 10.84 2.84
C GLY A 41 -5.23 10.67 1.37
N GLU A 42 -4.64 11.52 0.52
CA GLU A 42 -4.77 11.40 -0.93
C GLU A 42 -3.62 10.54 -1.51
N PHE A 43 -3.97 9.55 -2.31
CA PHE A 43 -2.98 8.77 -3.05
C PHE A 43 -2.37 9.64 -4.15
N SER A 44 -1.10 10.01 -4.00
CA SER A 44 -0.34 10.81 -4.98
C SER A 44 1.11 10.34 -5.10
N PRO A 45 1.81 10.60 -6.23
CA PRO A 45 3.22 10.26 -6.38
C PRO A 45 4.11 10.87 -5.30
N GLU A 46 3.83 12.13 -4.94
CA GLU A 46 4.54 12.87 -3.89
C GLU A 46 4.41 12.16 -2.54
N PHE A 47 3.20 11.72 -2.20
CA PHE A 47 2.95 10.97 -0.97
C PHE A 47 3.75 9.67 -0.90
N ILE A 48 3.82 8.93 -2.01
CA ILE A 48 4.61 7.69 -2.11
C ILE A 48 6.11 7.98 -1.93
N GLU A 49 6.61 9.06 -2.52
CA GLU A 49 8.01 9.46 -2.37
C GLU A 49 8.33 9.86 -0.92
N GLU A 50 7.43 10.56 -0.24
CA GLU A 50 7.56 10.88 1.17
C GLU A 50 7.63 9.62 2.05
N LEU A 51 6.77 8.63 1.79
CA LEU A 51 6.80 7.35 2.50
C LEU A 51 8.11 6.59 2.28
N SER A 52 8.59 6.57 1.03
CA SER A 52 9.88 5.99 0.66
C SER A 52 11.03 6.60 1.48
N LYS A 53 11.07 7.93 1.58
CA LYS A 53 12.07 8.66 2.38
C LYS A 53 11.91 8.41 3.87
N LYS A 54 10.68 8.48 4.37
CA LYS A 54 10.34 8.32 5.80
C LYS A 54 10.74 6.95 6.34
N TRP A 55 10.50 5.90 5.56
CA TRP A 55 10.82 4.52 5.95
C TRP A 55 12.16 4.03 5.42
N ASN A 56 12.84 4.83 4.59
CA ASN A 56 14.07 4.46 3.90
C ASN A 56 13.91 3.15 3.09
N ILE A 57 12.75 2.98 2.45
CA ILE A 57 12.40 1.82 1.64
C ILE A 57 12.15 2.30 0.21
N PRO A 58 12.88 1.79 -0.80
CA PRO A 58 12.62 2.19 -2.17
C PRO A 58 11.20 1.84 -2.60
N VAL A 59 10.58 2.72 -3.37
CA VAL A 59 9.18 2.60 -3.83
C VAL A 59 8.86 1.24 -4.45
N ASN A 60 9.81 0.68 -5.19
CA ASN A 60 9.72 -0.61 -5.88
C ASN A 60 9.54 -1.82 -4.94
N PHE A 61 9.83 -1.64 -3.64
CA PHE A 61 9.67 -2.65 -2.59
C PHE A 61 8.38 -2.48 -1.79
N MET A 62 7.59 -1.45 -2.08
CA MET A 62 6.31 -1.18 -1.43
C MET A 62 5.17 -1.76 -2.27
N PHE A 63 4.20 -2.37 -1.59
CA PHE A 63 2.89 -2.67 -2.17
C PHE A 63 1.93 -1.60 -1.72
N ILE A 64 1.24 -0.94 -2.65
CA ILE A 64 0.28 0.11 -2.29
C ILE A 64 -1.09 -0.22 -2.88
N GLY A 65 -2.10 -0.26 -2.03
CA GLY A 65 -3.50 -0.32 -2.44
C GLY A 65 -3.88 1.00 -3.10
N ALA A 66 -4.25 0.97 -4.38
CA ALA A 66 -4.77 2.15 -5.07
C ALA A 66 -6.26 2.34 -4.73
N PRO A 67 -6.77 3.58 -4.71
CA PRO A 67 -8.19 3.87 -4.47
C PRO A 67 -9.13 3.47 -5.65
N GLY A 68 -8.91 2.32 -6.27
CA GLY A 68 -9.74 1.76 -7.34
C GLY A 68 -9.29 2.12 -8.76
N VAL A 69 -10.20 1.86 -9.72
CA VAL A 69 -9.97 1.90 -11.19
C VAL A 69 -9.62 3.30 -11.70
N ASP A 70 -9.98 4.34 -10.95
CA ASP A 70 -9.83 5.75 -11.32
C ASP A 70 -8.49 6.36 -10.86
N CYS A 71 -7.44 5.55 -10.71
CA CYS A 71 -6.10 6.06 -10.41
C CYS A 71 -5.61 6.94 -11.58
N PRO A 72 -5.47 8.28 -11.39
CA PRO A 72 -5.18 9.19 -12.49
C PRO A 72 -3.70 9.16 -12.89
N TYR A 73 -2.86 8.48 -12.12
CA TYR A 73 -1.40 8.43 -12.29
C TYR A 73 -0.96 7.18 -13.03
N ARG A 74 0.00 7.33 -13.95
CA ARG A 74 0.66 6.20 -14.60
C ARG A 74 1.61 5.52 -13.62
N ILE A 75 1.80 4.20 -13.75
CA ILE A 75 2.73 3.43 -12.90
C ILE A 75 4.16 3.99 -12.93
N GLU A 76 4.57 4.52 -14.08
CA GLU A 76 5.86 5.17 -14.31
C GLU A 76 6.04 6.43 -13.44
N GLU A 77 4.96 7.19 -13.21
CA GLU A 77 4.95 8.40 -12.38
C GLU A 77 5.00 8.06 -10.89
N LEU A 78 4.55 6.87 -10.51
CA LEU A 78 4.55 6.38 -9.14
C LEU A 78 5.86 5.69 -8.75
N GLY A 79 6.94 5.87 -9.53
CA GLY A 79 8.27 5.35 -9.19
C GLY A 79 8.38 3.82 -9.23
N GLY A 80 7.54 3.13 -10.02
CA GLY A 80 7.61 1.67 -10.17
C GLY A 80 7.05 0.88 -8.97
N VAL A 81 6.17 1.51 -8.19
CA VAL A 81 5.43 0.86 -7.10
C VAL A 81 4.58 -0.31 -7.62
N ARG A 82 4.35 -1.31 -6.76
CA ARG A 82 3.43 -2.42 -7.07
C ARG A 82 2.03 -2.09 -6.55
N LEU A 83 1.14 -1.78 -7.48
CA LEU A 83 -0.27 -1.51 -7.17
C LEU A 83 -1.05 -2.80 -6.96
N ILE A 84 -1.96 -2.77 -5.98
CA ILE A 84 -2.95 -3.81 -5.74
C ILE A 84 -4.33 -3.14 -5.83
N ILE A 85 -5.23 -3.71 -6.64
CA ILE A 85 -6.58 -3.21 -6.96
C ILE A 85 -7.60 -4.19 -6.38
#